data_AF-A0AAD9QV37-F1
#
_entry.id   AF-A0AAD9QV37-F1
#
_cell.length_a   1.000
_cell.length_b   1.000
_cell.length_c   1.000
_cell.angle_alpha   90.00
_cell.angle_beta   90.00
_cell.angle_gamma   90.00
#
_symmetry.space_group_name_H-M   'P 1'
#
loop_
_entity.id
_entity.type
_entity.pdbx_description
1 polymer ?
#
loop_
_entity_poly.entity_id
_entity_poly.type
_entity_poly.pdbx_seq_one_letter_code
_entity_poly.pdbx_strand_id
1 'polypeptide(L)'
;MTEEKYIRDLPDAVKKELAFILDNQRPNWKSLMETIGYGASSITQVGMATLSPGGSPTIALLSQLAQDGRTVRELISWLLALPQRSPALQALVNDLRAPVIMQNTPGEVSVLHGQDVWIQCEASGSQPLHFQWFKKREELCGKTEKTLILQKVRQEDQGHYVCRVANCFGFCAFTNWTRVSVSGEQAEALQCFDFPIITYQSGPVVTTASGSIFTLYCDAVGRPAPSFQWYKSNTVIVGATFRELMIHNATAEDGAVYFCKVYNSAGEISSEPIEVKVTDVPTNNMRVRGVSVSGPAESERVANKVALLMGNKDYQYSQQLGKLFHPINDVCDLTGRLLDMNGFKVVSLVNLTLAEMREALRQFCNLLVEETYALFYFAGHGFERHGHSYLMPVDATDKYHPHENMASSEVLKAMQNTKAKLNVVLLDCCRSEPEPDPDPRMLLQGGDLQDIKEPNVVLAFGCCPQSCVFECPEERNGFFVKHLLKNMTNEDRNKSIEEVLLGVSRGKVNTFVVNNNSMKVGDDDNIDKFFQWPVWWMTGFESLSLPLDVKCENHKRQQQRCIGNTSNTLSEGCSSQSE
;
A
#
# COMPACT_ATOMS: atom_id res chain seq x y z
N MET A 1 -42.84 11.04 1.34
CA MET A 1 -42.41 10.39 0.09
C MET A 1 -40.95 10.05 0.24
N THR A 2 -40.62 8.81 0.56
CA THR A 2 -39.21 8.36 0.55
C THR A 2 -38.75 8.33 -0.90
N GLU A 3 -37.88 9.26 -1.29
CA GLU A 3 -37.19 9.22 -2.59
C GLU A 3 -36.58 7.84 -2.80
N GLU A 4 -36.80 7.29 -3.98
CA GLU A 4 -36.23 6.02 -4.39
C GLU A 4 -34.73 6.21 -4.69
N LYS A 5 -33.88 5.42 -4.03
CA LYS A 5 -32.42 5.59 -4.09
C LYS A 5 -31.80 4.64 -5.12
N TYR A 6 -30.92 5.17 -5.96
CA TYR A 6 -30.28 4.41 -7.04
C TYR A 6 -28.85 3.99 -6.69
N ILE A 7 -28.39 2.87 -7.27
CA ILE A 7 -27.02 2.35 -7.06
C ILE A 7 -25.96 3.35 -7.54
N ARG A 8 -26.27 4.14 -8.58
CA ARG A 8 -25.37 5.20 -9.08
C ARG A 8 -24.99 6.21 -7.99
N ASP A 9 -25.90 6.45 -7.06
CA ASP A 9 -25.75 7.44 -5.97
C ASP A 9 -25.07 6.84 -4.72
N LEU A 10 -24.60 5.58 -4.77
CA LEU A 10 -23.79 5.02 -3.69
C LEU A 10 -22.42 5.72 -3.62
N PRO A 11 -21.93 6.10 -2.43
CA PRO A 11 -20.61 6.70 -2.27
C PRO A 11 -19.50 5.73 -2.60
N ASP A 12 -18.39 6.29 -3.07
CA ASP A 12 -17.23 5.50 -3.47
C ASP A 12 -16.64 4.69 -2.32
N ALA A 13 -16.73 5.17 -1.07
CA ALA A 13 -16.31 4.40 0.10
C ALA A 13 -17.12 3.11 0.26
N VAL A 14 -18.45 3.18 0.09
CA VAL A 14 -19.33 1.99 0.16
C VAL A 14 -19.10 1.08 -1.01
N LYS A 15 -18.93 1.63 -2.22
CA LYS A 15 -18.59 0.84 -3.41
C LYS A 15 -17.26 0.11 -3.21
N LYS A 16 -16.25 0.77 -2.64
CA LYS A 16 -14.94 0.19 -2.32
C LYS A 16 -15.02 -0.87 -1.22
N GLU A 17 -15.81 -0.65 -0.17
CA GLU A 17 -15.99 -1.63 0.91
C GLU A 17 -16.75 -2.87 0.40
N LEU A 18 -17.82 -2.66 -0.37
CA LEU A 18 -18.52 -3.73 -1.07
C LEU A 18 -17.59 -4.49 -2.00
N ALA A 19 -16.75 -3.79 -2.75
CA ALA A 19 -15.75 -4.41 -3.61
C ALA A 19 -14.72 -5.20 -2.81
N PHE A 20 -14.18 -4.63 -1.74
CA PHE A 20 -13.26 -5.34 -0.87
C PHE A 20 -13.87 -6.63 -0.32
N ILE A 21 -15.13 -6.60 0.13
CA ILE A 21 -15.80 -7.80 0.65
C ILE A 21 -16.11 -8.80 -0.47
N LEU A 22 -16.79 -8.37 -1.53
CA LEU A 22 -17.30 -9.26 -2.57
C LEU A 22 -16.24 -9.75 -3.54
N ASP A 23 -15.11 -9.05 -3.67
CA ASP A 23 -13.97 -9.50 -4.46
C ASP A 23 -13.09 -10.48 -3.70
N ASN A 24 -13.02 -10.38 -2.36
CA ASN A 24 -12.09 -11.17 -1.54
C ASN A 24 -12.74 -12.22 -0.64
N GLN A 25 -14.07 -12.26 -0.50
CA GLN A 25 -14.77 -13.16 0.45
C GLN A 25 -15.96 -13.87 -0.20
N ARG A 26 -16.37 -15.02 0.38
CA ARG A 26 -17.59 -15.74 -0.04
C ARG A 26 -18.76 -15.45 0.89
N PRO A 27 -20.00 -15.39 0.37
CA PRO A 27 -20.36 -15.37 -1.06
C PRO A 27 -19.86 -14.09 -1.75
N ASN A 28 -19.34 -14.24 -2.98
CA ASN A 28 -18.56 -13.23 -3.70
C ASN A 28 -19.39 -12.56 -4.82
N TRP A 29 -18.77 -11.68 -5.61
CA TRP A 29 -19.43 -11.00 -6.74
C TRP A 29 -20.01 -11.97 -7.79
N LYS A 30 -19.40 -13.14 -8.02
CA LYS A 30 -19.94 -14.17 -8.93
C LYS A 30 -21.27 -14.71 -8.37
N SER A 31 -21.32 -15.04 -7.08
CA SER A 31 -22.56 -15.46 -6.40
C SER A 31 -23.66 -14.39 -6.43
N LEU A 32 -23.27 -13.11 -6.33
CA LEU A 32 -24.21 -11.99 -6.47
C LEU A 32 -24.76 -11.90 -7.89
N MET A 33 -23.92 -12.03 -8.91
CA MET A 33 -24.35 -12.04 -10.31
C MET A 33 -25.29 -13.22 -10.64
N GLU A 34 -24.99 -14.41 -10.11
CA GLU A 34 -25.86 -15.59 -10.24
C GLU A 34 -27.23 -15.34 -9.62
N THR A 35 -27.27 -14.68 -8.46
CA THR A 35 -28.50 -14.33 -7.74
C THR A 35 -29.34 -13.30 -8.50
N ILE A 36 -28.68 -12.38 -9.22
CA ILE A 36 -29.36 -11.42 -10.11
C ILE A 36 -29.88 -12.13 -11.38
N GLY A 37 -29.32 -13.29 -11.74
CA GLY A 37 -29.69 -14.09 -12.91
C GLY A 37 -28.79 -13.89 -14.14
N TYR A 38 -27.55 -13.40 -13.96
CA TYR A 38 -26.59 -13.28 -15.05
C TYR A 38 -26.03 -14.66 -15.48
N GLY A 39 -25.86 -14.84 -16.80
CA GLY A 39 -25.23 -16.03 -17.37
C GLY A 39 -23.70 -15.97 -17.39
N ALA A 40 -23.06 -17.10 -17.70
CA ALA A 40 -21.61 -17.27 -17.65
C ALA A 40 -20.82 -16.24 -18.47
N SER A 41 -21.31 -15.85 -19.65
CA SER A 41 -20.66 -14.86 -20.52
C SER A 41 -20.59 -13.46 -19.87
N SER A 42 -21.66 -13.03 -19.21
CA SER A 42 -21.69 -11.76 -18.47
C SER A 42 -20.79 -11.80 -17.24
N ILE A 43 -20.73 -12.93 -16.54
CA ILE A 43 -19.83 -13.13 -15.40
C ILE A 43 -18.36 -13.01 -15.83
N THR A 44 -17.98 -13.63 -16.96
CA THR A 44 -16.63 -13.51 -17.52
C THR A 44 -16.32 -12.06 -17.90
N GLN A 45 -17.25 -11.36 -18.56
CA GLN A 45 -17.07 -9.97 -18.96
C GLN A 45 -16.85 -9.02 -17.75
N VAL A 46 -17.59 -9.21 -16.66
CA VAL A 46 -17.41 -8.43 -15.43
C VAL A 46 -16.11 -8.80 -14.72
N GLY A 47 -15.73 -10.08 -14.71
CA GLY A 47 -14.45 -10.54 -14.14
C GLY A 47 -13.24 -9.90 -14.80
N MET A 48 -13.32 -9.67 -16.12
CA MET A 48 -12.28 -9.01 -16.92
C MET A 48 -12.04 -7.53 -16.55
N ALA A 49 -12.95 -6.89 -15.81
CA ALA A 49 -12.78 -5.50 -15.38
C ALA A 49 -11.61 -5.30 -14.38
N THR A 50 -11.14 -6.38 -13.76
CA THR A 50 -9.91 -6.44 -12.95
C THR A 50 -8.65 -5.98 -13.68
N LEU A 51 -8.66 -6.03 -15.01
CA LEU A 51 -7.51 -5.71 -15.87
C LEU A 51 -7.34 -4.20 -16.11
N SER A 52 -8.28 -3.37 -15.63
CA SER A 52 -8.15 -1.92 -15.63
C SER A 52 -7.36 -1.42 -14.40
N PRO A 53 -6.68 -0.26 -14.47
CA PRO A 53 -5.97 0.30 -13.30
C PRO A 53 -6.95 0.55 -12.13
N GLY A 54 -6.78 -0.17 -11.03
CA GLY A 54 -7.72 -0.15 -9.88
C GLY A 54 -8.99 -0.98 -10.10
N GLY A 55 -8.97 -1.92 -11.05
CA GLY A 55 -10.10 -2.71 -11.49
C GLY A 55 -10.64 -3.65 -10.41
N SER A 56 -11.96 -3.60 -10.22
CA SER A 56 -12.70 -4.48 -9.32
C SER A 56 -13.92 -5.04 -10.07
N PRO A 57 -14.13 -6.38 -10.08
CA PRO A 57 -15.34 -6.98 -10.64
C PRO A 57 -16.60 -6.43 -9.99
N THR A 58 -16.58 -6.26 -8.67
CA THR A 58 -17.71 -5.67 -7.94
C THR A 58 -17.95 -4.21 -8.35
N ILE A 59 -16.91 -3.38 -8.51
CA ILE A 59 -17.08 -1.99 -8.99
C ILE A 59 -17.66 -1.97 -10.40
N ALA A 60 -17.20 -2.86 -11.28
CA ALA A 60 -17.73 -2.98 -12.63
C ALA A 60 -19.20 -3.43 -12.64
N LEU A 61 -19.53 -4.42 -11.82
CA LEU A 61 -20.91 -4.87 -11.60
C LEU A 61 -21.80 -3.73 -11.09
N LEU A 62 -21.37 -3.01 -10.04
CA LEU A 62 -22.11 -1.89 -9.48
C LEU A 62 -22.29 -0.77 -10.51
N SER A 63 -21.28 -0.52 -11.36
CA SER A 63 -21.34 0.46 -12.44
C SER A 63 -22.34 0.04 -13.53
N GLN A 64 -22.38 -1.24 -13.89
CA GLN A 64 -23.36 -1.78 -14.82
C GLN A 64 -24.79 -1.68 -14.25
N LEU A 65 -25.00 -2.10 -13.01
CA LEU A 65 -26.30 -1.99 -12.34
C LEU A 65 -26.76 -0.52 -12.20
N ALA A 66 -25.82 0.40 -11.98
CA ALA A 66 -26.07 1.83 -11.96
C ALA A 66 -26.51 2.37 -13.33
N GLN A 67 -25.90 1.91 -14.43
CA GLN A 67 -26.30 2.26 -15.79
C GLN A 67 -27.69 1.70 -16.12
N ASP A 68 -28.01 0.51 -15.63
CA ASP A 68 -29.31 -0.14 -15.75
C ASP A 68 -30.41 0.50 -14.87
N GLY A 69 -30.08 1.56 -14.14
CA GLY A 69 -31.03 2.30 -13.30
C GLY A 69 -31.52 1.50 -12.08
N ARG A 70 -30.75 0.51 -11.63
CA ARG A 70 -31.12 -0.32 -10.47
C ARG A 70 -31.02 0.45 -9.16
N THR A 71 -31.87 0.06 -8.23
CA THR A 71 -32.06 0.71 -6.92
C THR A 71 -31.23 0.04 -5.83
N VAL A 72 -30.92 0.81 -4.78
CA VAL A 72 -30.27 0.27 -3.57
C VAL A 72 -31.16 -0.78 -2.90
N ARG A 73 -32.49 -0.66 -3.02
CA ARG A 73 -33.45 -1.64 -2.49
C ARG A 73 -33.31 -3.00 -3.18
N GLU A 74 -33.16 -3.01 -4.50
CA GLU A 74 -32.92 -4.22 -5.27
C GLU A 74 -31.56 -4.84 -4.89
N LEU A 75 -30.51 -4.01 -4.75
CA LEU A 75 -29.20 -4.49 -4.29
C LEU A 75 -29.27 -5.15 -2.91
N ILE A 76 -29.99 -4.56 -1.96
CA ILE A 76 -30.24 -5.17 -0.64
C ILE A 76 -30.97 -6.50 -0.78
N SER A 77 -31.98 -6.58 -1.65
CA SER A 77 -32.73 -7.81 -1.90
C SER A 77 -31.84 -8.93 -2.46
N TRP A 78 -30.93 -8.62 -3.39
CA TRP A 78 -30.01 -9.60 -3.94
C TRP A 78 -28.95 -10.04 -2.92
N LEU A 79 -28.42 -9.11 -2.13
CA LEU A 79 -27.47 -9.44 -1.06
C LEU A 79 -28.12 -10.30 0.05
N LEU A 80 -29.41 -10.12 0.33
CA LEU A 80 -30.19 -10.97 1.24
C LEU A 80 -30.41 -12.38 0.69
N ALA A 81 -30.48 -12.53 -0.63
CA ALA A 81 -30.71 -13.81 -1.30
C ALA A 81 -29.41 -14.62 -1.52
N LEU A 82 -28.25 -14.05 -1.20
CA LEU A 82 -26.98 -14.77 -1.25
C LEU A 82 -26.97 -15.98 -0.29
N PRO A 83 -26.32 -17.09 -0.67
CA PRO A 83 -26.15 -18.23 0.21
C PRO A 83 -25.22 -17.86 1.38
N GLN A 84 -25.69 -18.06 2.62
CA GLN A 84 -25.01 -17.67 3.87
C GLN A 84 -24.95 -16.14 4.09
N ARG A 85 -24.75 -15.71 5.35
CA ARG A 85 -24.72 -14.28 5.69
C ARG A 85 -23.44 -13.63 5.16
N SER A 86 -23.53 -12.93 4.03
CA SER A 86 -22.45 -12.09 3.51
C SER A 86 -22.23 -10.85 4.39
N PRO A 87 -20.98 -10.49 4.74
CA PRO A 87 -20.67 -9.20 5.38
C PRO A 87 -21.04 -7.99 4.50
N ALA A 88 -21.18 -8.18 3.18
CA ALA A 88 -21.48 -7.11 2.23
C ALA A 88 -22.83 -6.43 2.50
N LEU A 89 -23.84 -7.20 2.93
CA LEU A 89 -25.12 -6.64 3.36
C LEU A 89 -24.95 -5.75 4.60
N GLN A 90 -24.18 -6.23 5.58
CA GLN A 90 -23.94 -5.49 6.81
C GLN A 90 -23.13 -4.22 6.52
N ALA A 91 -22.15 -4.26 5.63
CA ALA A 91 -21.39 -3.09 5.18
C ALA A 91 -22.31 -2.06 4.50
N LEU A 92 -23.13 -2.51 3.53
CA LEU A 92 -24.10 -1.64 2.86
C LEU A 92 -25.08 -0.99 3.84
N VAL A 93 -25.60 -1.75 4.81
CA VAL A 93 -26.56 -1.23 5.80
C VAL A 93 -25.88 -0.33 6.84
N ASN A 94 -24.69 -0.68 7.32
CA ASN A 94 -23.92 0.13 8.28
C ASN A 94 -23.54 1.49 7.70
N ASP A 95 -23.26 1.52 6.40
CA ASP A 95 -22.92 2.72 5.66
C ASP A 95 -24.14 3.50 5.13
N LEU A 96 -25.38 3.02 5.30
CA LEU A 96 -26.60 3.73 4.88
C LEU A 96 -27.39 4.34 6.06
N ARG A 97 -26.72 4.82 7.11
CA ARG A 97 -27.33 5.49 8.26
C ARG A 97 -27.59 6.96 7.96
N ALA A 98 -28.87 7.36 8.02
CA ALA A 98 -29.28 8.76 7.99
C ALA A 98 -28.61 9.55 9.13
N PRO A 99 -28.27 10.84 8.93
CA PRO A 99 -27.79 11.68 10.01
C PRO A 99 -28.79 11.75 11.15
N VAL A 100 -28.30 11.61 12.37
CA VAL A 100 -29.06 11.77 13.61
C VAL A 100 -28.34 12.82 14.44
N ILE A 101 -29.06 13.84 14.87
CA ILE A 101 -28.55 14.85 15.80
C ILE A 101 -28.40 14.18 17.16
N MET A 102 -27.16 14.06 17.64
CA MET A 102 -26.82 13.38 18.89
C MET A 102 -27.20 14.24 20.09
N GLN A 103 -26.99 15.55 19.96
CA GLN A 103 -27.37 16.53 20.95
C GLN A 103 -27.91 17.78 20.25
N ASN A 104 -29.11 18.20 20.63
CA ASN A 104 -29.73 19.42 20.13
C ASN A 104 -28.94 20.66 20.56
N THR A 105 -28.96 21.70 19.72
CA THR A 105 -28.32 22.98 20.01
C THR A 105 -29.10 23.72 21.12
N PRO A 106 -28.50 24.69 21.83
CA PRO A 106 -29.21 25.48 22.82
C PRO A 106 -30.44 26.18 22.22
N GLY A 107 -31.55 26.25 22.94
CA GLY A 107 -32.74 26.97 22.46
C GLY A 107 -32.52 28.48 22.34
N GLU A 108 -31.75 29.06 23.26
CA GLU A 108 -31.35 30.47 23.26
C GLU A 108 -29.90 30.65 23.74
N VAL A 109 -29.19 31.59 23.14
CA VAL A 109 -27.84 32.02 23.51
C VAL A 109 -27.83 33.55 23.59
N SER A 110 -27.57 34.07 24.78
CA SER A 110 -27.44 35.52 25.01
C SER A 110 -25.97 35.90 25.07
N VAL A 111 -25.55 36.87 24.26
CA VAL A 111 -24.15 37.33 24.17
C VAL A 111 -24.05 38.85 24.20
N LEU A 112 -22.97 39.37 24.77
CA LEU A 112 -22.68 40.80 24.76
C LEU A 112 -22.12 41.24 23.40
N HIS A 113 -22.46 42.45 22.96
CA HIS A 113 -21.90 43.05 21.75
C HIS A 113 -20.36 42.95 21.72
N GLY A 114 -19.80 42.48 20.61
CA GLY A 114 -18.36 42.34 20.39
C GLY A 114 -17.72 41.07 20.97
N GLN A 115 -18.46 40.22 21.68
CA GLN A 115 -18.01 38.89 22.10
C GLN A 115 -18.23 37.85 21.00
N ASP A 116 -17.61 36.68 21.15
CA ASP A 116 -17.77 35.56 20.23
C ASP A 116 -18.84 34.58 20.73
N VAL A 117 -19.54 33.92 19.80
CA VAL A 117 -20.50 32.84 20.07
C VAL A 117 -20.09 31.57 19.34
N TRP A 118 -20.20 30.44 20.04
CA TRP A 118 -20.00 29.10 19.49
C TRP A 118 -21.29 28.30 19.61
N ILE A 119 -21.82 27.82 18.49
CA ILE A 119 -22.96 26.89 18.47
C ILE A 119 -22.49 25.58 17.87
N GLN A 120 -22.45 24.53 18.69
CA GLN A 120 -21.93 23.22 18.29
C GLN A 120 -23.08 22.29 17.87
N CYS A 121 -22.93 21.66 16.70
CA CYS A 121 -23.81 20.63 16.20
C CYS A 121 -23.08 19.29 16.23
N GLU A 122 -23.57 18.36 17.05
CA GLU A 122 -23.09 16.98 17.06
C GLU A 122 -24.08 16.06 16.37
N ALA A 123 -23.58 15.32 15.39
CA ALA A 123 -24.38 14.37 14.64
C ALA A 123 -23.60 13.07 14.42
N SER A 124 -24.35 11.98 14.37
CA SER A 124 -23.89 10.66 13.97
C SER A 124 -24.62 10.22 12.72
N GLY A 125 -24.09 9.23 12.04
CA GLY A 125 -24.59 8.77 10.74
C GLY A 125 -23.43 8.42 9.84
N SER A 126 -23.75 8.01 8.62
CA SER A 126 -22.73 7.64 7.65
C SER A 126 -21.92 8.83 7.20
N GLN A 127 -20.59 8.65 7.17
CA GLN A 127 -19.61 9.67 6.77
C GLN A 127 -19.44 9.71 5.23
N PRO A 128 -18.97 10.83 4.64
CA PRO A 128 -18.77 12.13 5.30
C PRO A 128 -20.08 12.82 5.64
N LEU A 129 -20.14 13.41 6.84
CA LEU A 129 -21.21 14.33 7.24
C LEU A 129 -20.84 15.75 6.79
N HIS A 130 -21.71 16.37 6.00
CA HIS A 130 -21.61 17.74 5.54
C HIS A 130 -22.54 18.62 6.39
N PHE A 131 -21.98 19.64 7.02
CA PHE A 131 -22.72 20.61 7.81
C PHE A 131 -22.97 21.86 6.97
N GLN A 132 -24.12 22.49 7.15
CA GLN A 132 -24.40 23.79 6.56
C GLN A 132 -25.28 24.57 7.52
N TRP A 133 -24.82 25.75 7.92
CA TRP A 133 -25.56 26.63 8.82
C TRP A 133 -26.47 27.60 8.06
N PHE A 134 -27.62 27.87 8.66
CA PHE A 134 -28.62 28.80 8.16
C PHE A 134 -28.95 29.82 9.24
N LYS A 135 -29.21 31.06 8.82
CA LYS A 135 -29.82 32.09 9.65
C LYS A 135 -31.19 32.39 9.07
N LYS A 136 -32.25 32.10 9.84
CA LYS A 136 -33.62 32.06 9.32
C LYS A 136 -33.65 31.14 8.08
N ARG A 137 -34.08 31.62 6.91
CA ARG A 137 -34.16 30.82 5.68
C ARG A 137 -32.93 30.92 4.78
N GLU A 138 -31.95 31.75 5.14
CA GLU A 138 -30.79 32.03 4.30
C GLU A 138 -29.58 31.21 4.73
N GLU A 139 -28.86 30.68 3.74
CA GLU A 139 -27.64 29.91 3.94
C GLU A 139 -26.47 30.84 4.30
N LEU A 140 -25.75 30.50 5.37
CA LEU A 140 -24.53 31.20 5.74
C LEU A 140 -23.37 30.63 4.92
N CYS A 141 -23.01 31.33 3.85
CA CYS A 141 -21.94 30.91 2.94
C CYS A 141 -20.64 30.61 3.70
N GLY A 142 -20.05 29.44 3.42
CA GLY A 142 -18.78 28.99 4.01
C GLY A 142 -18.86 28.53 5.47
N LYS A 143 -20.05 28.53 6.10
CA LYS A 143 -20.24 27.98 7.44
C LYS A 143 -20.62 26.50 7.36
N THR A 144 -19.63 25.67 7.07
CA THR A 144 -19.78 24.22 6.84
C THR A 144 -19.19 23.34 7.93
N GLU A 145 -18.73 23.95 9.03
CA GLU A 145 -18.13 23.25 10.16
C GLU A 145 -19.18 22.78 11.18
N LYS A 146 -18.81 21.80 12.00
CA LYS A 146 -19.64 21.32 13.12
C LYS A 146 -20.00 22.42 14.11
N THR A 147 -19.12 23.40 14.27
CA THR A 147 -19.31 24.54 15.17
C THR A 147 -19.48 25.82 14.36
N LEU A 148 -20.63 26.49 14.51
CA LEU A 148 -20.80 27.86 14.03
C LEU A 148 -20.09 28.82 14.97
N ILE A 149 -19.12 29.56 14.44
CA ILE A 149 -18.45 30.64 15.14
C ILE A 149 -18.93 31.97 14.56
N LEU A 150 -19.60 32.76 15.39
CA LEU A 150 -19.92 34.16 15.13
C LEU A 150 -18.93 35.01 15.94
N GLN A 151 -18.01 35.68 15.26
CA GLN A 151 -16.97 36.47 15.91
C GLN A 151 -17.40 37.92 16.03
N LYS A 152 -17.11 38.55 17.16
CA LYS A 152 -17.42 39.95 17.44
C LYS A 152 -18.87 40.29 17.11
N VAL A 153 -19.78 39.53 17.71
CA VAL A 153 -21.21 39.54 17.41
C VAL A 153 -21.79 40.96 17.54
N ARG A 154 -22.55 41.37 16.52
CA ARG A 154 -23.22 42.67 16.42
C ARG A 154 -24.74 42.53 16.53
N GLN A 155 -25.44 43.65 16.64
CA GLN A 155 -26.92 43.67 16.64
C GLN A 155 -27.50 42.94 15.41
N GLU A 156 -26.85 43.06 14.25
CA GLU A 156 -27.25 42.43 13.00
C GLU A 156 -27.18 40.90 13.05
N ASP A 157 -26.33 40.32 13.89
CA ASP A 157 -26.16 38.87 14.07
C ASP A 157 -27.29 38.24 14.89
N GLN A 158 -28.15 39.04 15.51
CA GLN A 158 -29.34 38.56 16.20
C GLN A 158 -30.24 37.76 15.24
N GLY A 159 -30.73 36.59 15.68
CA GLY A 159 -31.57 35.76 14.84
C GLY A 159 -31.72 34.31 15.30
N HIS A 160 -32.39 33.52 14.47
CA HIS A 160 -32.54 32.08 14.67
C HIS A 160 -31.60 31.33 13.74
N TYR A 161 -30.82 30.42 14.30
CA TYR A 161 -29.83 29.62 13.58
C TYR A 161 -30.22 28.15 13.63
N VAL A 162 -29.97 27.44 12.55
CA VAL A 162 -30.16 25.98 12.46
C VAL A 162 -29.04 25.39 11.64
N CYS A 163 -28.58 24.19 12.02
CA CYS A 163 -27.63 23.43 11.22
C CYS A 163 -28.36 22.33 10.46
N ARG A 164 -28.11 22.24 9.15
CA ARG A 164 -28.44 21.06 8.35
C ARG A 164 -27.22 20.15 8.34
N VAL A 165 -27.41 18.90 8.76
CA VAL A 165 -26.42 17.84 8.59
C VAL A 165 -26.91 16.92 7.50
N ALA A 166 -26.14 16.82 6.42
CA ALA A 166 -26.42 15.93 5.30
C ALA A 166 -25.30 14.91 5.14
N ASN A 167 -25.60 13.77 4.56
CA ASN A 167 -24.57 12.87 4.06
C ASN A 167 -24.66 12.76 2.54
N CYS A 168 -23.65 12.14 1.95
CA CYS A 168 -23.56 11.91 0.50
C CYS A 168 -24.66 11.00 -0.07
N PHE A 169 -25.51 10.41 0.78
CA PHE A 169 -26.62 9.55 0.38
C PHE A 169 -27.95 10.31 0.26
N GLY A 170 -27.93 11.65 0.35
CA GLY A 170 -29.12 12.50 0.30
C GLY A 170 -29.97 12.47 1.57
N PHE A 171 -29.53 11.79 2.64
CA PHE A 171 -30.20 11.91 3.93
C PHE A 171 -29.79 13.23 4.59
N CYS A 172 -30.76 13.94 5.18
CA CYS A 172 -30.49 15.13 5.97
C CYS A 172 -31.30 15.15 7.26
N ALA A 173 -30.72 15.76 8.28
CA ALA A 173 -31.37 16.11 9.53
C ALA A 173 -31.07 17.57 9.86
N PHE A 174 -31.95 18.19 10.63
CA PHE A 174 -31.77 19.54 11.13
C PHE A 174 -31.71 19.53 12.65
N THR A 175 -30.88 20.40 13.22
CA THR A 175 -30.97 20.72 14.65
C THR A 175 -32.30 21.43 14.94
N ASN A 176 -32.62 21.60 16.21
CA ASN A 176 -33.58 22.64 16.61
C ASN A 176 -33.02 24.04 16.28
N TRP A 177 -33.91 25.03 16.32
CA TRP A 177 -33.54 26.43 16.17
C TRP A 177 -32.89 26.96 17.46
N THR A 178 -31.75 27.64 17.30
CA THR A 178 -31.08 28.41 18.35
C THR A 178 -31.31 29.89 18.14
N ARG A 179 -31.96 30.56 19.10
CA ARG A 179 -32.12 32.01 19.09
C ARG A 179 -30.87 32.66 19.68
N VAL A 180 -30.13 33.43 18.89
CA VAL A 180 -29.03 34.28 19.37
C VAL A 180 -29.60 35.66 19.69
N SER A 181 -29.45 36.11 20.94
CA SER A 181 -29.81 37.44 21.41
C SER A 181 -28.53 38.22 21.77
N VAL A 182 -28.45 39.47 21.31
CA VAL A 182 -27.28 40.33 21.51
C VAL A 182 -27.68 41.48 22.41
N SER A 183 -26.96 41.64 23.53
CA SER A 183 -27.22 42.69 24.52
C SER A 183 -25.99 43.60 24.70
N GLY A 184 -26.23 44.84 25.14
CA GLY A 184 -25.21 45.89 25.25
C GLY A 184 -25.21 46.83 24.03
N GLU A 185 -24.99 48.12 24.28
CA GLU A 185 -24.74 49.12 23.23
C GLU A 185 -23.37 48.87 22.61
N GLN A 186 -23.11 49.46 21.43
CA GLN A 186 -21.77 49.54 20.83
C GLN A 186 -20.79 50.17 21.83
N ALA A 187 -20.25 49.35 22.74
CA ALA A 187 -18.97 49.64 23.32
C ALA A 187 -18.02 49.55 22.14
N GLU A 188 -17.55 50.71 21.66
CA GLU A 188 -16.28 50.82 20.97
C GLU A 188 -15.31 50.04 21.86
N ALA A 189 -15.05 48.79 21.49
CA ALA A 189 -14.01 48.01 22.13
C ALA A 189 -12.77 48.86 21.96
N LEU A 190 -12.28 49.45 23.06
CA LEU A 190 -10.96 50.04 23.15
C LEU A 190 -10.02 48.98 22.58
N GLN A 191 -9.63 49.16 21.33
CA GLN A 191 -8.70 48.28 20.66
C GLN A 191 -7.39 48.51 21.41
N CYS A 192 -7.06 47.59 22.31
CA CYS A 192 -5.73 47.56 22.90
C CYS A 192 -4.78 47.19 21.77
N PHE A 193 -4.15 48.21 21.21
CA PHE A 193 -3.03 48.08 20.31
C PHE A 193 -1.84 47.59 21.16
N ASP A 194 -1.50 46.32 21.03
CA ASP A 194 -0.34 45.76 21.72
C ASP A 194 0.90 46.05 20.85
N PHE A 195 1.84 46.82 21.37
CA PHE A 195 3.15 47.04 20.77
C PHE A 195 3.81 45.69 20.46
N PRO A 196 4.52 45.53 19.33
CA PRO A 196 5.17 44.27 19.00
C PRO A 196 6.23 43.92 20.06
N ILE A 197 6.21 42.67 20.53
CA ILE A 197 7.17 42.13 21.50
C ILE A 197 7.88 40.95 20.85
N ILE A 198 9.22 41.00 20.78
CA ILE A 198 10.04 39.88 20.32
C ILE A 198 10.06 38.82 21.42
N THR A 199 9.56 37.63 21.10
CA THR A 199 9.50 36.48 22.02
C THR A 199 10.70 35.56 21.87
N TYR A 200 11.33 35.54 20.70
CA TYR A 200 12.52 34.73 20.43
C TYR A 200 13.35 35.36 19.30
N GLN A 201 14.66 35.21 19.38
CA GLN A 201 15.60 35.57 18.31
C GLN A 201 16.82 34.66 18.36
N SER A 202 17.54 34.52 17.25
CA SER A 202 18.84 33.87 17.23
C SER A 202 19.80 34.52 18.24
N GLY A 203 20.73 33.72 18.78
CA GLY A 203 21.73 34.22 19.73
C GLY A 203 22.66 35.29 19.13
N PRO A 204 23.44 35.99 19.96
CA PRO A 204 24.24 37.15 19.54
C PRO A 204 25.36 36.82 18.54
N VAL A 205 25.73 35.54 18.42
CA VAL A 205 26.73 35.06 17.47
C VAL A 205 26.25 33.77 16.81
N VAL A 206 26.29 33.71 15.48
CA VAL A 206 26.01 32.51 14.69
C VAL A 206 27.25 32.19 13.85
N THR A 207 27.82 31.00 14.03
CA THR A 207 29.00 30.56 13.25
C THR A 207 28.56 29.52 12.23
N THR A 208 28.98 29.68 10.98
CA THR A 208 28.61 28.81 9.86
C THR A 208 29.79 28.57 8.94
N ALA A 209 29.79 27.45 8.22
CA ALA A 209 30.85 27.10 7.27
C ALA A 209 30.58 27.73 5.89
N SER A 210 31.63 28.17 5.19
CA SER A 210 31.49 28.60 3.79
C SER A 210 30.84 27.50 2.93
N GLY A 211 29.85 27.87 2.14
CA GLY A 211 29.06 26.98 1.29
C GLY A 211 27.88 26.29 1.96
N SER A 212 27.72 26.42 3.28
CA SER A 212 26.58 25.82 4.01
C SER A 212 25.34 26.73 4.00
N ILE A 213 24.19 26.15 4.36
CA ILE A 213 22.92 26.88 4.53
C ILE A 213 22.75 27.18 6.02
N PHE A 214 22.36 28.41 6.37
CA PHE A 214 21.99 28.76 7.74
C PHE A 214 20.75 29.66 7.78
N THR A 215 20.06 29.64 8.92
CA THR A 215 18.82 30.40 9.13
C THR A 215 18.92 31.23 10.41
N LEU A 216 18.54 32.51 10.31
CA LEU A 216 18.35 33.39 11.45
C LEU A 216 16.85 33.49 11.79
N TYR A 217 16.54 33.58 13.09
CA TYR A 217 15.17 33.59 13.61
C TYR A 217 14.85 34.89 14.34
N CYS A 218 13.63 35.38 14.18
CA CYS A 218 13.03 36.46 14.95
C CYS A 218 11.52 36.21 15.07
N ASP A 219 11.06 35.75 16.23
CA ASP A 219 9.63 35.59 16.54
C ASP A 219 9.13 36.74 17.38
N ALA A 220 7.93 37.21 17.08
CA ALA A 220 7.29 38.27 17.83
C ALA A 220 5.77 38.12 17.87
N VAL A 221 5.17 38.69 18.91
CA VAL A 221 3.72 38.78 19.12
C VAL A 221 3.30 40.24 19.20
N GLY A 222 2.08 40.56 18.78
CA GLY A 222 1.55 41.93 18.81
C GLY A 222 0.12 41.99 18.27
N ARG A 223 -0.58 43.10 18.55
CA ARG A 223 -1.94 43.35 18.03
C ARG A 223 -1.99 44.73 17.38
N PRO A 224 -2.22 44.82 16.05
CA PRO A 224 -2.33 43.75 15.06
C PRO A 224 -1.08 42.86 14.94
N ALA A 225 -1.24 41.69 14.30
CA ALA A 225 -0.13 40.75 14.08
C ALA A 225 1.08 41.46 13.43
N PRO A 226 2.28 41.30 13.98
CA PRO A 226 3.44 42.05 13.52
C PRO A 226 3.95 41.58 12.15
N SER A 227 4.51 42.52 11.40
CA SER A 227 5.26 42.30 10.16
C SER A 227 6.77 42.38 10.45
N PHE A 228 7.57 41.73 9.60
CA PHE A 228 9.02 41.60 9.78
C PHE A 228 9.77 42.25 8.62
N GLN A 229 10.99 42.71 8.88
CA GLN A 229 11.93 43.15 7.85
C GLN A 229 13.37 42.94 8.35
N TRP A 230 14.15 42.14 7.62
CA TRP A 230 15.56 41.89 7.95
C TRP A 230 16.51 42.92 7.36
N TYR A 231 17.59 43.18 8.09
CA TYR A 231 18.69 44.07 7.72
C TYR A 231 20.03 43.34 7.83
N LYS A 232 20.93 43.63 6.88
CA LYS A 232 22.35 43.20 6.88
C LYS A 232 23.21 44.46 6.87
N SER A 233 24.07 44.65 7.87
CA SER A 233 24.93 45.85 7.97
C SER A 233 24.15 47.16 7.80
N ASN A 234 23.01 47.30 8.50
CA ASN A 234 22.05 48.41 8.39
C ASN A 234 21.40 48.63 7.01
N THR A 235 21.61 47.73 6.05
CA THR A 235 20.96 47.77 4.73
C THR A 235 19.79 46.80 4.70
N VAL A 236 18.65 47.24 4.16
CA VAL A 236 17.45 46.40 4.04
C VAL A 236 17.71 45.24 3.08
N ILE A 237 17.35 44.02 3.50
CA ILE A 237 17.33 42.86 2.61
C ILE A 237 15.95 42.81 1.96
N VAL A 238 15.87 43.22 0.69
CA VAL A 238 14.60 43.32 -0.03
C VAL A 238 13.91 41.95 -0.07
N GLY A 239 12.63 41.90 0.33
CA GLY A 239 11.81 40.69 0.33
C GLY A 239 11.99 39.78 1.55
N ALA A 240 12.94 40.07 2.45
CA ALA A 240 13.12 39.34 3.69
C ALA A 240 12.12 39.82 4.77
N THR A 241 10.85 39.47 4.59
CA THR A 241 9.72 39.93 5.42
C THR A 241 9.09 38.86 6.30
N PHE A 242 9.76 37.72 6.44
CA PHE A 242 9.33 36.59 7.27
C PHE A 242 10.11 36.57 8.59
N ARG A 243 9.61 35.83 9.59
CA ARG A 243 10.29 35.58 10.88
C ARG A 243 11.62 34.81 10.75
N GLU A 244 11.90 34.26 9.58
CA GLU A 244 13.10 33.49 9.27
C GLU A 244 13.84 34.13 8.08
N LEU A 245 15.15 34.31 8.21
CA LEU A 245 16.04 34.67 7.11
C LEU A 245 16.95 33.48 6.80
N MET A 246 16.71 32.83 5.66
CA MET A 246 17.52 31.71 5.17
C MET A 246 18.55 32.21 4.17
N ILE A 247 19.82 31.95 4.43
CA ILE A 247 20.92 32.26 3.53
C ILE A 247 21.46 30.94 2.97
N HIS A 248 21.35 30.80 1.65
CA HIS A 248 21.88 29.65 0.93
C HIS A 248 23.33 29.89 0.54
N ASN A 249 24.16 28.86 0.64
CA ASN A 249 25.54 28.88 0.16
C ASN A 249 26.35 30.06 0.75
N ALA A 250 26.53 30.06 2.08
CA ALA A 250 27.16 31.15 2.81
C ALA A 250 28.54 31.51 2.25
N THR A 251 28.79 32.80 2.02
CA THR A 251 30.06 33.35 1.55
C THR A 251 30.71 34.22 2.61
N ALA A 252 31.98 34.60 2.43
CA ALA A 252 32.65 35.54 3.33
C ALA A 252 31.90 36.88 3.48
N GLU A 253 31.18 37.32 2.42
CA GLU A 253 30.37 38.54 2.45
C GLU A 253 29.12 38.42 3.33
N ASP A 254 28.69 37.20 3.65
CA ASP A 254 27.56 36.93 4.56
C ASP A 254 27.96 37.02 6.03
N GLY A 255 29.26 37.09 6.32
CA GLY A 255 29.80 37.45 7.63
C GLY A 255 29.52 38.92 7.94
N ALA A 256 28.39 39.19 8.59
CA ALA A 256 27.91 40.53 8.87
C ALA A 256 27.06 40.56 10.13
N VAL A 257 26.68 41.76 10.56
CA VAL A 257 25.70 41.95 11.63
C VAL A 257 24.30 42.03 11.03
N TYR A 258 23.41 41.18 11.52
CA TYR A 258 22.01 41.12 11.11
C TYR A 258 21.10 41.55 12.26
N PHE A 259 19.97 42.16 11.94
CA PHE A 259 18.88 42.37 12.90
C PHE A 259 17.55 42.39 12.15
N CYS A 260 16.47 42.11 12.87
CA CYS A 260 15.12 42.12 12.34
C CYS A 260 14.33 43.27 12.98
N LYS A 261 13.67 44.09 12.16
CA LYS A 261 12.65 45.02 12.62
C LYS A 261 11.29 44.34 12.59
N VAL A 262 10.55 44.49 13.69
CA VAL A 262 9.22 43.94 13.90
C VAL A 262 8.27 45.11 14.14
N TYR A 263 7.20 45.23 13.37
CA TYR A 263 6.31 46.38 13.44
C TYR A 263 4.84 46.03 13.23
N ASN A 264 3.95 46.78 13.85
CA ASN A 264 2.53 46.82 13.56
C ASN A 264 2.04 48.29 13.68
N SER A 265 0.73 48.51 13.62
CA SER A 265 0.17 49.88 13.76
C SER A 265 0.35 50.48 15.17
N ALA A 266 0.72 49.69 16.17
CA ALA A 266 0.99 50.13 17.55
C ALA A 266 2.43 50.64 17.72
N GLY A 267 3.36 50.20 16.88
CA GLY A 267 4.75 50.67 16.86
C GLY A 267 5.73 49.66 16.27
N GLU A 268 7.03 49.91 16.47
CA GLU A 268 8.13 49.09 15.96
C GLU A 268 9.16 48.76 17.06
N ILE A 269 9.67 47.53 17.05
CA ILE A 269 10.78 47.07 17.87
C ILE A 269 11.85 46.45 16.97
N SER A 270 13.12 46.58 17.33
CA SER A 270 14.23 45.91 16.65
C SER A 270 14.76 44.77 17.51
N SER A 271 15.15 43.68 16.88
CA SER A 271 15.89 42.57 17.50
C SER A 271 17.26 43.07 17.96
N GLU A 272 17.88 42.31 18.87
CA GLU A 272 19.30 42.51 19.16
C GLU A 272 20.14 42.14 17.92
N PRO A 273 21.32 42.76 17.76
CA PRO A 273 22.21 42.44 16.65
C PRO A 273 22.77 41.02 16.74
N ILE A 274 22.76 40.30 15.63
CA ILE A 274 23.30 38.95 15.46
C ILE A 274 24.58 39.03 14.62
N GLU A 275 25.73 38.69 15.21
CA GLU A 275 27.01 38.61 14.50
C GLU A 275 27.14 37.25 13.79
N VAL A 276 27.14 37.23 12.46
CA VAL A 276 27.39 36.02 11.67
C VAL A 276 28.88 35.91 11.36
N LYS A 277 29.47 34.75 11.67
CA LYS A 277 30.86 34.41 11.36
C LYS A 277 30.89 33.26 10.36
N VAL A 278 31.43 33.51 9.17
CA VAL A 278 31.61 32.47 8.14
C VAL A 278 33.04 31.98 8.22
N THR A 279 33.22 30.70 8.54
CA THR A 279 34.54 30.06 8.59
C THR A 279 34.82 29.33 7.29
N ASP A 280 36.01 29.57 6.73
CA ASP A 280 36.51 28.78 5.62
C ASP A 280 36.75 27.34 6.11
N VAL A 281 36.17 26.37 5.40
CA VAL A 281 36.47 24.96 5.65
C VAL A 281 37.88 24.70 5.12
N PRO A 282 38.83 24.17 5.93
CA PRO A 282 40.15 23.83 5.41
C PRO A 282 40.02 22.71 4.39
N THR A 283 40.18 23.04 3.11
CA THR A 283 40.28 22.08 2.02
C THR A 283 41.58 21.30 2.18
N ASN A 284 41.50 20.10 2.76
CA ASN A 284 42.60 19.16 2.75
C ASN A 284 42.75 18.60 1.33
N ASN A 285 43.85 18.94 0.69
CA ASN A 285 44.19 18.53 -0.67
C ASN A 285 44.42 17.00 -0.75
N MET A 286 43.38 16.21 -1.00
CA MET A 286 43.56 14.88 -1.58
C MET A 286 43.47 14.97 -3.10
N ARG A 287 44.65 14.94 -3.73
CA ARG A 287 44.81 14.67 -5.16
C ARG A 287 44.23 13.30 -5.48
N VAL A 288 43.17 13.25 -6.27
CA VAL A 288 42.90 12.13 -7.17
C VAL A 288 42.95 12.66 -8.59
N ARG A 289 43.71 11.94 -9.43
CA ARG A 289 44.08 12.33 -10.79
C ARG A 289 42.86 12.35 -11.72
N GLY A 290 42.95 13.24 -12.71
CA GLY A 290 41.87 13.68 -13.59
C GLY A 290 41.08 12.61 -14.32
N VAL A 291 39.81 12.93 -14.53
CA VAL A 291 39.04 12.56 -15.72
C VAL A 291 38.25 13.80 -16.14
N SER A 292 38.43 14.21 -17.39
CA SER A 292 37.72 15.30 -18.05
C SER A 292 36.23 15.00 -18.11
N VAL A 293 35.37 15.89 -17.59
CA VAL A 293 33.92 15.77 -17.74
C VAL A 293 33.47 16.70 -18.88
N SER A 294 33.13 16.08 -20.00
CA SER A 294 32.38 16.68 -21.10
C SER A 294 30.89 16.73 -20.75
N GLY A 295 30.31 17.93 -20.80
CA GLY A 295 28.88 18.18 -21.04
C GLY A 295 27.90 17.87 -19.88
N PRO A 296 26.80 18.63 -19.76
CA PRO A 296 25.71 18.27 -18.87
C PRO A 296 25.02 17.01 -19.42
N ALA A 297 25.04 15.94 -18.62
CA ALA A 297 24.27 14.74 -18.89
C ALA A 297 22.77 15.05 -18.88
N GLU A 298 22.06 14.42 -19.82
CA GLU A 298 20.62 14.44 -19.97
C GLU A 298 19.88 14.26 -18.64
N SER A 299 18.82 15.05 -18.48
CA SER A 299 17.72 14.82 -17.54
C SER A 299 17.36 13.33 -17.52
N GLU A 300 17.55 12.67 -16.38
CA GLU A 300 17.16 11.28 -16.15
C GLU A 300 15.65 11.14 -16.36
N ARG A 301 15.24 10.53 -17.48
CA ARG A 301 13.83 10.27 -17.78
C ARG A 301 13.34 9.18 -16.82
N VAL A 302 12.29 9.47 -16.05
CA VAL A 302 11.69 8.53 -15.10
C VAL A 302 11.15 7.31 -15.86
N ALA A 303 11.79 6.15 -15.70
CA ALA A 303 11.34 4.89 -16.27
C ALA A 303 9.95 4.48 -15.71
N ASN A 304 9.04 4.01 -16.57
CA ASN A 304 7.74 3.50 -16.13
C ASN A 304 7.94 2.17 -15.38
N LYS A 305 7.26 1.94 -14.26
CA LYS A 305 7.33 0.66 -13.55
C LYS A 305 5.95 0.02 -13.49
N VAL A 306 5.82 -1.22 -13.93
CA VAL A 306 4.54 -1.94 -14.02
C VAL A 306 4.70 -3.33 -13.43
N ALA A 307 3.75 -3.75 -12.60
CA ALA A 307 3.76 -5.06 -11.95
C ALA A 307 2.43 -5.81 -12.13
N LEU A 308 2.50 -7.11 -12.41
CA LEU A 308 1.37 -8.05 -12.38
C LEU A 308 1.62 -9.12 -11.31
N LEU A 309 0.74 -9.19 -10.32
CA LEU A 309 0.79 -10.14 -9.21
C LEU A 309 -0.41 -11.09 -9.28
N MET A 310 -0.16 -12.40 -9.26
CA MET A 310 -1.20 -13.44 -9.27
C MET A 310 -1.09 -14.31 -8.03
N GLY A 311 -2.21 -14.54 -7.33
CA GLY A 311 -2.27 -15.37 -6.12
C GLY A 311 -3.39 -16.41 -6.20
N ASN A 312 -3.05 -17.67 -6.44
CA ASN A 312 -4.03 -18.75 -6.57
C ASN A 312 -4.03 -19.64 -5.31
N LYS A 313 -5.17 -19.68 -4.62
CA LYS A 313 -5.36 -20.42 -3.36
C LYS A 313 -6.53 -21.39 -3.38
N ASP A 314 -7.66 -20.98 -3.96
CA ASP A 314 -8.94 -21.70 -3.85
C ASP A 314 -9.19 -22.61 -5.06
N TYR A 315 -8.38 -23.67 -5.19
CA TYR A 315 -8.47 -24.65 -6.28
C TYR A 315 -9.76 -25.47 -6.20
N GLN A 316 -10.41 -25.69 -7.34
CA GLN A 316 -11.65 -26.48 -7.44
C GLN A 316 -11.45 -27.92 -6.93
N TYR A 317 -10.24 -28.47 -7.07
CA TYR A 317 -9.85 -29.81 -6.64
C TYR A 317 -8.91 -29.81 -5.41
N SER A 318 -9.19 -28.94 -4.44
CA SER A 318 -8.35 -28.72 -3.23
C SER A 318 -8.25 -29.91 -2.26
N GLN A 319 -8.98 -31.02 -2.47
CA GLN A 319 -8.88 -32.19 -1.60
C GLN A 319 -7.63 -33.05 -1.90
N GLN A 320 -7.08 -32.93 -3.10
CA GLN A 320 -5.88 -33.66 -3.53
C GLN A 320 -4.65 -32.75 -3.61
N LEU A 321 -4.85 -31.50 -4.03
CA LEU A 321 -3.86 -30.44 -3.99
C LEU A 321 -3.83 -29.85 -2.58
N GLY A 322 -2.75 -30.07 -1.81
CA GLY A 322 -2.64 -29.61 -0.42
C GLY A 322 -3.11 -28.16 -0.22
N LYS A 323 -3.76 -27.87 0.90
CA LYS A 323 -4.34 -26.54 1.15
C LYS A 323 -3.23 -25.48 1.28
N LEU A 324 -3.31 -24.42 0.50
CA LEU A 324 -2.49 -23.22 0.65
C LEU A 324 -3.16 -22.21 1.58
N PHE A 325 -2.37 -21.41 2.27
CA PHE A 325 -2.81 -20.44 3.28
C PHE A 325 -2.51 -19.00 2.85
N HIS A 326 -1.33 -18.74 2.26
CA HIS A 326 -0.75 -17.41 2.13
C HIS A 326 -0.83 -16.70 0.76
N PRO A 327 -1.08 -17.33 -0.41
CA PRO A 327 -0.97 -16.66 -1.71
C PRO A 327 -1.74 -15.34 -1.85
N ILE A 328 -2.92 -15.23 -1.22
CA ILE A 328 -3.73 -14.01 -1.22
C ILE A 328 -3.09 -12.91 -0.35
N ASN A 329 -2.57 -13.27 0.82
CA ASN A 329 -1.89 -12.33 1.73
C ASN A 329 -0.58 -11.85 1.11
N ASP A 330 0.17 -12.76 0.48
CA ASP A 330 1.43 -12.48 -0.20
C ASP A 330 1.24 -11.44 -1.31
N VAL A 331 0.23 -11.63 -2.17
CA VAL A 331 -0.14 -10.66 -3.20
C VAL A 331 -0.56 -9.33 -2.57
N CYS A 332 -1.39 -9.35 -1.53
CA CYS A 332 -1.88 -8.14 -0.87
C CYS A 332 -0.73 -7.30 -0.29
N ASP A 333 0.16 -7.90 0.49
CA ASP A 333 1.24 -7.19 1.18
C ASP A 333 2.33 -6.74 0.19
N LEU A 334 2.64 -7.55 -0.84
CA LEU A 334 3.57 -7.15 -1.91
C LEU A 334 3.01 -6.00 -2.76
N THR A 335 1.69 -5.99 -3.01
CA THR A 335 1.01 -4.86 -3.67
C THR A 335 1.20 -3.57 -2.89
N GLY A 336 0.94 -3.59 -1.57
CA GLY A 336 1.13 -2.43 -0.71
C GLY A 336 2.57 -1.91 -0.76
N ARG A 337 3.56 -2.82 -0.65
CA ARG A 337 4.98 -2.45 -0.73
C ARG A 337 5.36 -1.83 -2.08
N LEU A 338 4.89 -2.39 -3.19
CA LEU A 338 5.20 -1.85 -4.52
C LEU A 338 4.54 -0.49 -4.73
N LEU A 339 3.32 -0.26 -4.22
CA LEU A 339 2.65 1.04 -4.29
C LEU A 339 3.35 2.11 -3.43
N ASP A 340 3.92 1.73 -2.28
CA ASP A 340 4.75 2.63 -1.46
C ASP A 340 6.04 3.04 -2.18
N MET A 341 6.51 2.23 -3.13
CA MET A 341 7.68 2.54 -3.93
C MET A 341 7.32 3.46 -5.10
N ASN A 342 8.10 4.54 -5.25
CA ASN A 342 7.81 5.55 -6.26
C ASN A 342 7.77 4.97 -7.70
N GLY A 343 6.63 5.14 -8.37
CA GLY A 343 6.44 4.93 -9.81
C GLY A 343 5.88 3.58 -10.25
N PHE A 344 5.54 2.66 -9.34
CA PHE A 344 4.92 1.38 -9.71
C PHE A 344 3.41 1.50 -9.97
N LYS A 345 2.99 0.94 -11.11
CA LYS A 345 1.59 0.62 -11.41
C LYS A 345 1.38 -0.87 -11.19
N VAL A 346 0.52 -1.25 -10.25
CA VAL A 346 0.37 -2.65 -9.84
C VAL A 346 -1.02 -3.15 -10.19
N VAL A 347 -1.08 -4.34 -10.81
CA VAL A 347 -2.31 -5.11 -11.05
C VAL A 347 -2.19 -6.39 -10.23
N SER A 348 -3.17 -6.65 -9.37
CA SER A 348 -3.15 -7.77 -8.44
C SER A 348 -4.42 -8.58 -8.57
N LEU A 349 -4.27 -9.88 -8.85
CA LEU A 349 -5.36 -10.79 -9.18
C LEU A 349 -5.26 -12.05 -8.34
N VAL A 350 -6.40 -12.58 -7.89
CA VAL A 350 -6.42 -13.80 -7.08
C VAL A 350 -7.40 -14.83 -7.63
N ASN A 351 -7.08 -16.10 -7.42
CA ASN A 351 -7.90 -17.25 -7.78
C ASN A 351 -8.33 -17.27 -9.27
N LEU A 352 -7.35 -17.14 -10.15
CA LEU A 352 -7.55 -17.07 -11.59
C LEU A 352 -7.64 -18.45 -12.23
N THR A 353 -8.59 -18.59 -13.16
CA THR A 353 -8.65 -19.69 -14.13
C THR A 353 -7.54 -19.58 -15.19
N LEU A 354 -7.28 -20.65 -15.94
CA LEU A 354 -6.24 -20.63 -16.98
C LEU A 354 -6.47 -19.52 -18.02
N ALA A 355 -7.72 -19.35 -18.42
CA ALA A 355 -8.12 -18.32 -19.38
C ALA A 355 -7.88 -16.91 -18.81
N GLU A 356 -8.26 -16.68 -17.55
CA GLU A 356 -8.03 -15.40 -16.88
C GLU A 356 -6.54 -15.10 -16.67
N MET A 357 -5.71 -16.11 -16.32
CA MET A 357 -4.26 -15.94 -16.21
C MET A 357 -3.63 -15.51 -17.55
N ARG A 358 -3.95 -16.19 -18.65
CA ARG A 358 -3.41 -15.88 -19.99
C ARG A 358 -3.80 -14.50 -20.45
N GLU A 359 -5.05 -14.13 -20.22
CA GLU A 359 -5.56 -12.82 -20.59
C GLU A 359 -4.94 -11.71 -19.73
N ALA A 360 -4.75 -11.94 -18.44
CA ALA A 360 -4.02 -11.02 -17.57
C ALA A 360 -2.57 -10.80 -18.03
N LEU A 361 -1.85 -11.87 -18.37
CA LEU A 361 -0.50 -11.80 -18.93
C LEU A 361 -0.48 -11.00 -20.25
N ARG A 362 -1.43 -11.25 -21.15
CA ARG A 362 -1.54 -10.54 -22.43
C ARG A 362 -1.76 -9.05 -22.21
N GLN A 363 -2.66 -8.66 -21.31
CA GLN A 363 -2.93 -7.26 -21.01
C GLN A 363 -1.75 -6.56 -20.35
N PHE A 364 -1.08 -7.25 -19.42
CA PHE A 364 0.15 -6.75 -18.81
C PHE A 364 1.22 -6.46 -19.86
N CYS A 365 1.45 -7.37 -20.81
CA CYS A 365 2.42 -7.16 -21.88
C CYS A 365 2.09 -5.95 -22.77
N ASN A 366 0.81 -5.62 -22.97
CA ASN A 366 0.40 -4.42 -23.72
C ASN A 366 0.81 -3.10 -23.04
N LEU A 367 1.07 -3.13 -21.73
CA LEU A 367 1.51 -1.96 -20.95
C LEU A 367 3.04 -1.77 -21.00
N LEU A 368 3.79 -2.76 -21.50
CA LEU A 368 5.25 -2.79 -21.49
C LEU A 368 5.84 -2.13 -22.76
N VAL A 369 5.92 -0.80 -22.72
CA VAL A 369 6.54 0.02 -23.77
C VAL A 369 8.05 0.25 -23.51
N GLU A 370 8.76 0.92 -24.42
CA GLU A 370 10.16 1.35 -24.20
C GLU A 370 10.32 2.09 -22.87
N GLU A 371 11.47 1.92 -22.20
CA GLU A 371 11.76 2.49 -20.87
C GLU A 371 10.82 2.01 -19.73
N THR A 372 10.25 0.81 -19.85
CA THR A 372 9.45 0.18 -18.78
C THR A 372 10.23 -0.88 -17.99
N TYR A 373 10.14 -0.87 -16.66
CA TYR A 373 10.54 -1.97 -15.77
C TYR A 373 9.31 -2.82 -15.44
N ALA A 374 9.34 -4.08 -15.83
CA ALA A 374 8.26 -5.03 -15.70
C ALA A 374 8.53 -6.01 -14.55
N LEU A 375 7.53 -6.24 -13.70
CA LEU A 375 7.58 -7.26 -12.66
C LEU A 375 6.38 -8.20 -12.78
N PHE A 376 6.64 -9.50 -12.89
CA PHE A 376 5.63 -10.55 -12.82
C PHE A 376 5.86 -11.35 -11.53
N TYR A 377 4.79 -11.58 -10.78
CA TYR A 377 4.80 -12.40 -9.57
C TYR A 377 3.65 -13.41 -9.59
N PHE A 378 3.95 -14.65 -9.24
CA PHE A 378 2.94 -15.70 -9.05
C PHE A 378 3.14 -16.40 -7.71
N ALA A 379 2.05 -16.57 -6.96
CA ALA A 379 1.97 -17.42 -5.78
C ALA A 379 0.87 -18.46 -5.92
N GLY A 380 1.17 -19.72 -5.64
CA GLY A 380 0.19 -20.79 -5.73
C GLY A 380 0.81 -22.18 -5.91
N HIS A 381 -0.02 -23.14 -6.31
CA HIS A 381 0.47 -24.44 -6.73
C HIS A 381 1.21 -24.32 -8.04
N GLY A 382 2.26 -25.12 -8.15
CA GLY A 382 3.07 -25.24 -9.33
C GLY A 382 3.73 -26.61 -9.35
N PHE A 383 4.24 -26.98 -10.51
CA PHE A 383 5.03 -28.19 -10.68
C PHE A 383 6.11 -27.95 -11.71
N GLU A 384 7.14 -28.79 -11.66
CA GLU A 384 8.18 -28.80 -12.68
C GLU A 384 8.03 -30.05 -13.54
N ARG A 385 8.41 -29.93 -14.81
CA ARG A 385 8.54 -31.09 -15.69
C ARG A 385 9.62 -30.85 -16.72
N HIS A 386 10.64 -31.72 -16.74
CA HIS A 386 11.78 -31.60 -17.66
C HIS A 386 12.47 -30.23 -17.58
N GLY A 387 12.53 -29.62 -16.38
CA GLY A 387 13.13 -28.30 -16.17
C GLY A 387 12.24 -27.11 -16.58
N HIS A 388 10.98 -27.36 -16.96
CA HIS A 388 9.99 -26.31 -17.18
C HIS A 388 9.03 -26.19 -16.00
N SER A 389 8.85 -24.97 -15.48
CA SER A 389 7.89 -24.71 -14.41
C SER A 389 6.51 -24.41 -14.96
N TYR A 390 5.48 -24.92 -14.30
CA TYR A 390 4.08 -24.72 -14.65
C TYR A 390 3.33 -24.11 -13.47
N LEU A 391 2.63 -23.01 -13.74
CA LEU A 391 1.81 -22.26 -12.80
C LEU A 391 0.38 -22.81 -12.87
N MET A 392 -0.16 -23.30 -11.75
CA MET A 392 -1.47 -23.94 -11.74
C MET A 392 -2.61 -22.91 -11.57
N PRO A 393 -3.59 -22.89 -12.49
CA PRO A 393 -4.82 -22.12 -12.31
C PRO A 393 -5.78 -22.79 -11.33
N VAL A 394 -6.76 -22.05 -10.79
CA VAL A 394 -7.70 -22.61 -9.81
C VAL A 394 -8.69 -23.62 -10.40
N ASP A 395 -8.87 -23.62 -11.73
CA ASP A 395 -9.66 -24.59 -12.49
C ASP A 395 -8.83 -25.75 -13.06
N ALA A 396 -7.54 -25.86 -12.70
CA ALA A 396 -6.70 -26.99 -13.08
C ALA A 396 -7.30 -28.31 -12.59
N THR A 397 -7.30 -29.34 -13.44
CA THR A 397 -7.69 -30.69 -13.03
C THR A 397 -6.52 -31.42 -12.32
N ASP A 398 -6.80 -32.59 -11.77
CA ASP A 398 -5.86 -33.41 -10.99
C ASP A 398 -4.72 -34.04 -11.80
N LYS A 399 -4.59 -33.73 -13.10
CA LYS A 399 -3.73 -34.47 -14.01
C LYS A 399 -2.38 -33.83 -14.32
N TYR A 400 -2.05 -32.69 -13.72
CA TYR A 400 -0.78 -31.98 -13.93
C TYR A 400 -0.39 -31.84 -15.42
N HIS A 401 -1.39 -31.73 -16.30
CA HIS A 401 -1.16 -31.72 -17.75
C HIS A 401 -0.65 -30.35 -18.20
N PRO A 402 0.43 -30.26 -19.01
CA PRO A 402 0.96 -28.99 -19.49
C PRO A 402 -0.05 -28.07 -20.20
N HIS A 403 -1.03 -28.64 -20.92
CA HIS A 403 -2.04 -27.86 -21.65
C HIS A 403 -3.08 -27.18 -20.75
N GLU A 404 -3.27 -27.68 -19.54
CA GLU A 404 -4.22 -27.15 -18.55
C GLU A 404 -3.55 -26.17 -17.57
N ASN A 405 -2.26 -25.89 -17.75
CA ASN A 405 -1.47 -25.03 -16.90
C ASN A 405 -0.74 -23.97 -17.73
N MET A 406 -0.28 -22.91 -17.08
CA MET A 406 0.52 -21.87 -17.74
C MET A 406 2.00 -22.17 -17.55
N ALA A 407 2.76 -22.30 -18.64
CA ALA A 407 4.20 -22.49 -18.54
C ALA A 407 4.90 -21.17 -18.15
N SER A 408 5.89 -21.21 -17.27
CA SER A 408 6.75 -20.05 -16.98
C SER A 408 7.46 -19.54 -18.24
N SER A 409 7.79 -20.44 -19.18
CA SER A 409 8.34 -20.07 -20.50
C SER A 409 7.37 -19.26 -21.36
N GLU A 410 6.05 -19.44 -21.20
CA GLU A 410 5.02 -18.61 -21.83
C GLU A 410 5.13 -17.16 -21.33
N VAL A 411 5.27 -16.99 -20.01
CA VAL A 411 5.46 -15.69 -19.35
C VAL A 411 6.77 -15.03 -19.80
N LEU A 412 7.88 -15.76 -19.73
CA LEU A 412 9.21 -15.27 -20.11
C LEU A 412 9.26 -14.83 -21.57
N LYS A 413 8.70 -15.63 -22.50
CA LYS A 413 8.66 -15.28 -23.92
C LYS A 413 7.77 -14.07 -24.17
N ALA A 414 6.60 -14.00 -23.53
CA ALA A 414 5.69 -12.87 -23.67
C ALA A 414 6.35 -11.55 -23.23
N MET A 415 7.03 -11.54 -22.08
CA MET A 415 7.72 -10.36 -21.56
C MET A 415 8.96 -9.97 -22.39
N GLN A 416 9.79 -10.94 -22.80
CA GLN A 416 10.98 -10.69 -23.63
C GLN A 416 10.64 -10.16 -25.04
N ASN A 417 9.46 -10.51 -25.57
CA ASN A 417 8.97 -9.98 -26.86
C ASN A 417 8.48 -8.52 -26.77
N THR A 418 8.45 -7.92 -25.58
CA THR A 418 8.13 -6.51 -25.39
C THR A 418 9.38 -5.63 -25.45
N LYS A 419 9.21 -4.31 -25.38
CA LYS A 419 10.32 -3.35 -25.36
C LYS A 419 10.71 -2.92 -23.94
N ALA A 420 10.38 -3.71 -22.93
CA ALA A 420 10.74 -3.44 -21.55
C ALA A 420 12.26 -3.38 -21.36
N LYS A 421 12.73 -2.45 -20.54
CA LYS A 421 14.14 -2.25 -20.22
C LYS A 421 14.65 -3.25 -19.18
N LEU A 422 13.75 -3.78 -18.35
CA LEU A 422 14.02 -4.82 -17.36
C LEU A 422 12.76 -5.69 -17.18
N ASN A 423 12.95 -7.00 -17.13
CA ASN A 423 11.90 -8.00 -16.88
C ASN A 423 12.26 -8.80 -15.63
N VAL A 424 11.49 -8.66 -14.56
CA VAL A 424 11.64 -9.42 -13.32
C VAL A 424 10.51 -10.43 -13.22
N VAL A 425 10.82 -11.71 -13.05
CA VAL A 425 9.85 -12.80 -12.90
C VAL A 425 10.13 -13.51 -11.58
N LEU A 426 9.15 -13.49 -10.67
CA LEU A 426 9.22 -14.07 -9.34
C LEU A 426 8.17 -15.18 -9.20
N LEU A 427 8.60 -16.42 -8.98
CA LEU A 427 7.72 -17.59 -8.93
C LEU A 427 7.75 -18.23 -7.54
N ASP A 428 6.71 -17.99 -6.74
CA ASP A 428 6.50 -18.54 -5.39
C ASP A 428 5.54 -19.73 -5.45
N CYS A 429 6.02 -20.82 -6.04
CA CYS A 429 5.27 -22.06 -6.18
C CYS A 429 6.18 -23.28 -6.08
N CYS A 430 5.60 -24.44 -5.78
CA CYS A 430 6.32 -25.71 -5.79
C CYS A 430 6.91 -26.00 -7.18
N ARG A 431 8.01 -26.77 -7.19
CA ARG A 431 8.71 -27.25 -8.39
C ARG A 431 8.94 -28.76 -8.34
N SER A 432 8.12 -29.49 -7.59
CA SER A 432 8.13 -30.95 -7.57
C SER A 432 7.66 -31.50 -8.92
N GLU A 433 8.26 -32.61 -9.39
CA GLU A 433 7.74 -33.34 -10.53
C GLU A 433 6.58 -34.26 -10.09
N PRO A 434 5.43 -34.25 -10.78
CA PRO A 434 4.28 -35.08 -10.42
C PRO A 434 4.54 -36.55 -10.77
N GLU A 435 4.26 -37.46 -9.83
CA GLU A 435 4.34 -38.92 -10.04
C GLU A 435 2.96 -39.60 -10.02
N PRO A 436 2.65 -40.51 -10.97
CA PRO A 436 3.45 -40.87 -12.15
C PRO A 436 3.41 -39.78 -13.23
N ASP A 437 4.42 -39.70 -14.10
CA ASP A 437 4.43 -38.76 -15.23
C ASP A 437 3.14 -38.94 -16.06
N PRO A 438 2.29 -37.91 -16.16
CA PRO A 438 1.01 -38.02 -16.85
C PRO A 438 1.15 -38.14 -18.38
N ASP A 439 2.32 -37.90 -18.98
CA ASP A 439 2.55 -38.11 -20.43
C ASP A 439 4.01 -38.45 -20.81
N PRO A 440 4.53 -39.65 -20.53
CA PRO A 440 5.96 -40.01 -20.65
C PRO A 440 6.54 -39.98 -22.08
N ARG A 441 5.74 -39.63 -23.09
CA ARG A 441 6.16 -39.51 -24.50
C ARG A 441 6.52 -38.08 -24.91
N MET A 442 6.18 -37.08 -24.10
CA MET A 442 6.55 -35.68 -24.34
C MET A 442 8.01 -35.43 -23.93
N LEU A 443 8.93 -35.62 -24.88
CA LEU A 443 10.34 -35.21 -24.73
C LEU A 443 10.48 -33.72 -25.06
N LEU A 444 10.26 -32.84 -24.07
CA LEU A 444 10.68 -31.44 -24.22
C LEU A 444 12.20 -31.36 -24.02
N GLN A 445 12.92 -30.83 -25.01
CA GLN A 445 14.32 -30.41 -24.86
C GLN A 445 14.34 -28.95 -24.42
N GLY A 446 15.03 -28.66 -23.33
CA GLY A 446 15.15 -27.32 -22.76
C GLY A 446 14.45 -27.17 -21.42
N GLY A 447 14.75 -26.09 -20.70
CA GLY A 447 14.16 -25.74 -19.41
C GLY A 447 14.08 -24.22 -19.28
N ASP A 448 13.50 -23.71 -18.20
CA ASP A 448 13.22 -22.26 -18.02
C ASP A 448 14.45 -21.36 -18.22
N LEU A 449 15.63 -21.88 -17.89
CA LEU A 449 16.92 -21.21 -18.06
C LEU A 449 17.34 -21.05 -19.54
N GLN A 450 16.97 -22.01 -20.39
CA GLN A 450 17.31 -21.99 -21.82
C GLN A 450 16.38 -21.07 -22.62
N ASP A 451 15.27 -20.63 -22.03
CA ASP A 451 14.30 -19.70 -22.63
C ASP A 451 14.66 -18.21 -22.37
N ILE A 452 15.69 -17.94 -21.57
CA ILE A 452 16.23 -16.58 -21.36
C ILE A 452 17.17 -16.23 -22.51
N LYS A 453 16.71 -15.36 -23.41
CA LYS A 453 17.44 -14.93 -24.61
C LYS A 453 18.03 -13.54 -24.47
N GLU A 454 17.40 -12.70 -23.66
CA GLU A 454 17.80 -11.30 -23.46
C GLU A 454 18.54 -11.10 -22.12
N PRO A 455 19.51 -10.18 -22.04
CA PRO A 455 20.26 -9.89 -20.81
C PRO A 455 19.45 -9.07 -19.79
N ASN A 456 18.26 -8.58 -20.16
CA ASN A 456 17.40 -7.74 -19.33
C ASN A 456 16.38 -8.55 -18.50
N VAL A 457 16.65 -9.82 -18.21
CA VAL A 457 15.74 -10.71 -17.48
C VAL A 457 16.35 -11.14 -16.15
N VAL A 458 15.57 -11.01 -15.08
CA VAL A 458 15.86 -11.56 -13.75
C VAL A 458 14.76 -12.56 -13.42
N LEU A 459 15.12 -13.83 -13.26
CA LEU A 459 14.20 -14.90 -12.87
C LEU A 459 14.57 -15.38 -11.46
N ALA A 460 13.59 -15.40 -10.56
CA ALA A 460 13.76 -15.90 -9.21
C ALA A 460 12.64 -16.89 -8.82
N PHE A 461 13.04 -17.96 -8.13
CA PHE A 461 12.13 -18.98 -7.63
C PHE A 461 12.10 -19.00 -6.10
N GLY A 462 10.92 -19.20 -5.51
CA GLY A 462 10.72 -19.34 -4.06
C GLY A 462 11.25 -20.66 -3.48
N CYS A 463 11.51 -21.66 -4.33
CA CYS A 463 12.17 -22.92 -3.96
C CYS A 463 13.16 -23.42 -5.02
N CYS A 464 14.03 -24.35 -4.60
CA CYS A 464 14.90 -25.11 -5.50
C CYS A 464 14.08 -25.96 -6.49
N PRO A 465 14.69 -26.35 -7.63
CA PRO A 465 14.13 -27.38 -8.50
C PRO A 465 13.79 -28.65 -7.71
N GLN A 466 12.74 -29.36 -8.13
CA GLN A 466 12.29 -30.62 -7.50
C GLN A 466 11.91 -30.50 -6.01
N SER A 467 11.66 -29.29 -5.52
CA SER A 467 11.32 -29.03 -4.11
C SER A 467 9.94 -28.41 -3.97
N CYS A 468 9.33 -28.55 -2.80
CA CYS A 468 8.08 -27.89 -2.45
C CYS A 468 8.33 -26.64 -1.60
N VAL A 469 7.48 -25.63 -1.76
CA VAL A 469 7.39 -24.48 -0.86
C VAL A 469 6.54 -24.91 0.33
N PHE A 470 7.06 -24.73 1.55
CA PHE A 470 6.32 -25.01 2.78
C PHE A 470 5.69 -23.73 3.31
N GLU A 471 4.43 -23.80 3.73
CA GLU A 471 3.69 -22.69 4.28
C GLU A 471 3.39 -22.94 5.78
N CYS A 472 3.59 -21.93 6.62
CA CYS A 472 3.36 -22.00 8.07
C CYS A 472 2.02 -21.30 8.41
N PRO A 473 0.94 -22.01 8.76
CA PRO A 473 -0.39 -21.42 8.92
C PRO A 473 -0.50 -20.28 9.95
N GLU A 474 0.43 -20.24 10.91
CA GLU A 474 0.51 -19.21 11.96
C GLU A 474 1.13 -17.89 11.47
N GLU A 475 1.77 -17.90 10.30
CA GLU A 475 2.39 -16.72 9.70
C GLU A 475 1.38 -15.98 8.81
N ARG A 476 1.63 -14.69 8.60
CA ARG A 476 0.79 -13.88 7.71
C ARG A 476 1.08 -14.17 6.23
N ASN A 477 2.35 -14.34 5.90
CA ASN A 477 2.88 -14.44 4.54
C ASN A 477 3.72 -15.71 4.37
N GLY A 478 3.79 -16.21 3.13
CA GLY A 478 4.71 -17.25 2.73
C GLY A 478 6.16 -16.83 2.98
N PHE A 479 7.06 -17.81 3.17
CA PHE A 479 8.45 -17.52 3.52
C PHE A 479 9.15 -16.63 2.49
N PHE A 480 8.89 -16.85 1.20
CA PHE A 480 9.49 -16.04 0.14
C PHE A 480 9.08 -14.56 0.27
N VAL A 481 7.79 -14.24 0.34
CA VAL A 481 7.31 -12.86 0.48
C VAL A 481 7.68 -12.24 1.82
N LYS A 482 7.63 -13.00 2.93
CA LYS A 482 8.08 -12.55 4.24
C LYS A 482 9.52 -12.01 4.18
N HIS A 483 10.42 -12.73 3.52
CA HIS A 483 11.81 -12.32 3.39
C HIS A 483 12.02 -11.26 2.28
N LEU A 484 11.23 -11.29 1.20
CA LEU A 484 11.26 -10.27 0.16
C LEU A 484 10.89 -8.90 0.71
N LEU A 485 9.75 -8.79 1.43
CA LEU A 485 9.29 -7.53 2.04
C LEU A 485 10.29 -6.95 3.04
N LYS A 486 11.01 -7.81 3.77
CA LYS A 486 12.07 -7.40 4.70
C LYS A 486 13.28 -6.78 3.99
N ASN A 487 13.56 -7.19 2.76
CA ASN A 487 14.70 -6.70 1.97
C ASN A 487 14.30 -5.56 1.01
N MET A 488 13.01 -5.24 0.88
CA MET A 488 12.49 -4.11 0.11
C MET A 488 12.18 -2.90 1.02
N THR A 489 13.20 -2.35 1.69
CA THR A 489 12.99 -1.20 2.61
C THR A 489 13.24 0.15 1.93
N ASN A 490 12.62 1.21 2.44
CA ASN A 490 12.78 2.58 1.90
C ASN A 490 14.18 3.17 2.10
N GLU A 491 15.00 2.57 2.97
CA GLU A 491 16.40 2.94 3.22
C GLU A 491 17.35 2.33 2.17
N ASP A 492 16.85 1.38 1.37
CA ASP A 492 17.61 0.57 0.41
C ASP A 492 17.50 1.06 -1.05
N ARG A 493 17.25 2.37 -1.29
CA ARG A 493 16.99 2.93 -2.64
C ARG A 493 18.09 2.70 -3.68
N ASN A 494 19.29 2.31 -3.24
CA ASN A 494 20.45 2.05 -4.10
C ASN A 494 20.73 0.54 -4.31
N LYS A 495 19.93 -0.36 -3.74
CA LYS A 495 20.12 -1.80 -3.94
C LYS A 495 19.59 -2.23 -5.30
N SER A 496 20.35 -3.06 -6.01
CA SER A 496 19.85 -3.73 -7.21
C SER A 496 18.82 -4.81 -6.84
N ILE A 497 17.97 -5.20 -7.79
CA ILE A 497 16.99 -6.27 -7.55
C ILE A 497 17.68 -7.60 -7.21
N GLU A 498 18.86 -7.85 -7.76
CA GLU A 498 19.70 -9.00 -7.44
C GLU A 498 20.18 -8.96 -5.98
N GLU A 499 20.59 -7.80 -5.46
CA GLU A 499 20.99 -7.65 -4.05
C GLU A 499 19.81 -7.88 -3.10
N VAL A 500 18.61 -7.41 -3.47
CA VAL A 500 17.38 -7.68 -2.72
C VAL A 500 17.12 -9.19 -2.66
N LEU A 501 17.17 -9.87 -3.82
CA LEU A 501 16.91 -11.32 -3.91
C LEU A 501 17.99 -12.16 -3.22
N LEU A 502 19.26 -11.76 -3.26
CA LEU A 502 20.33 -12.39 -2.48
C LEU A 502 20.08 -12.26 -0.97
N GLY A 503 19.49 -11.14 -0.53
CA GLY A 503 19.03 -10.95 0.85
C GLY A 503 17.91 -11.90 1.26
N VAL A 504 17.06 -12.32 0.31
CA VAL A 504 16.02 -13.35 0.52
C VAL A 504 16.67 -14.73 0.74
N SER A 505 17.65 -15.11 -0.10
CA SER A 505 18.37 -16.39 0.03
C SER A 505 19.08 -16.54 1.38
N ARG A 506 19.68 -15.47 1.90
CA ARG A 506 20.35 -15.45 3.23
C ARG A 506 19.38 -15.67 4.40
N GLY A 507 18.08 -15.51 4.18
CA GLY A 507 17.01 -15.80 5.13
C GLY A 507 16.70 -17.29 5.34
N LYS A 508 17.45 -18.21 4.71
CA LYS A 508 17.20 -19.67 4.65
C LYS A 508 16.01 -20.07 3.77
N VAL A 509 15.67 -19.24 2.78
CA VAL A 509 14.76 -19.63 1.70
C VAL A 509 15.63 -20.12 0.54
N ASN A 510 15.35 -21.31 0.02
CA ASN A 510 16.04 -21.91 -1.14
C ASN A 510 15.69 -21.12 -2.42
N THR A 511 16.15 -19.87 -2.50
CA THR A 511 15.83 -18.93 -3.57
C THR A 511 16.88 -19.06 -4.68
N PHE A 512 16.42 -19.40 -5.87
CA PHE A 512 17.28 -19.59 -7.05
C PHE A 512 17.17 -18.35 -7.94
N VAL A 513 18.27 -17.61 -8.15
CA VAL A 513 18.29 -16.37 -8.95
C VAL A 513 19.15 -16.56 -10.20
N VAL A 514 18.61 -16.20 -11.36
CA VAL A 514 19.32 -16.31 -12.65
C VAL A 514 19.34 -14.96 -13.35
N ASN A 515 20.54 -14.53 -13.75
CA ASN A 515 20.79 -13.38 -14.62
C ASN A 515 21.88 -13.78 -15.65
N ASN A 516 21.70 -13.39 -16.92
CA ASN A 516 22.55 -13.75 -18.05
C ASN A 516 24.02 -13.23 -17.96
N ASN A 517 24.36 -12.41 -16.96
CA ASN A 517 25.75 -11.93 -16.73
C ASN A 517 26.55 -12.68 -15.65
N SER A 518 25.93 -13.56 -14.85
CA SER A 518 26.63 -14.49 -13.94
C SER A 518 25.60 -15.35 -13.20
N MET A 519 25.75 -16.68 -13.24
CA MET A 519 25.06 -17.56 -12.32
C MET A 519 25.67 -17.38 -10.92
N LYS A 520 24.98 -16.69 -10.02
CA LYS A 520 25.37 -16.58 -8.62
C LYS A 520 24.44 -17.45 -7.80
N VAL A 521 24.83 -18.71 -7.61
CA VAL A 521 24.34 -19.51 -6.49
C VAL A 521 24.81 -18.79 -5.23
N GLY A 522 23.93 -18.55 -4.26
CA GLY A 522 24.35 -18.00 -2.97
C GLY A 522 25.44 -18.91 -2.40
N ASP A 523 26.61 -18.32 -2.11
CA ASP A 523 27.84 -19.07 -1.81
C ASP A 523 27.63 -20.28 -0.90
N ASP A 524 28.20 -21.36 -1.40
CA ASP A 524 28.37 -22.64 -0.77
C ASP A 524 29.41 -22.64 0.33
N ASP A 525 28.95 -23.10 1.50
CA ASP A 525 29.75 -24.01 2.32
C ASP A 525 29.06 -25.39 2.42
N ASN A 526 28.21 -25.81 1.47
CA ASN A 526 27.55 -27.13 1.56
C ASN A 526 27.02 -27.83 0.28
N ILE A 527 27.38 -27.44 -0.95
CA ILE A 527 27.01 -28.20 -2.17
C ILE A 527 27.81 -29.51 -2.37
N ASP A 528 28.84 -29.79 -1.56
CA ASP A 528 29.75 -30.92 -1.79
C ASP A 528 29.27 -32.32 -1.35
N LYS A 529 27.96 -32.57 -1.16
CA LYS A 529 27.50 -33.90 -0.67
C LYS A 529 26.47 -34.69 -1.44
N PHE A 530 25.94 -34.24 -2.58
CA PHE A 530 24.91 -35.04 -3.25
C PHE A 530 25.10 -35.15 -4.77
N PHE A 531 25.75 -36.27 -5.16
CA PHE A 531 25.68 -37.02 -6.43
C PHE A 531 26.40 -36.41 -7.66
N GLN A 532 27.40 -37.01 -8.34
CA GLN A 532 28.05 -38.33 -8.38
C GLN A 532 29.45 -38.17 -9.02
N TRP A 533 30.43 -39.00 -8.65
CA TRP A 533 31.66 -39.20 -9.44
C TRP A 533 31.37 -40.03 -10.71
N PRO A 534 32.14 -39.82 -11.79
CA PRO A 534 32.68 -40.94 -12.59
C PRO A 534 34.21 -40.97 -12.60
N VAL A 535 34.70 -42.12 -12.13
CA VAL A 535 35.97 -42.86 -12.35
C VAL A 535 36.91 -42.30 -13.44
N TRP A 536 38.21 -42.11 -13.12
CA TRP A 536 39.42 -42.73 -13.73
C TRP A 536 40.70 -41.96 -13.29
N TRP A 537 41.39 -42.45 -12.26
CA TRP A 537 42.78 -42.94 -12.31
C TRP A 537 43.24 -43.42 -10.92
N MET A 538 43.65 -44.69 -10.87
CA MET A 538 44.46 -45.26 -9.80
C MET A 538 45.83 -44.59 -9.78
N THR A 539 46.34 -44.24 -8.59
CA THR A 539 47.57 -44.80 -8.01
C THR A 539 47.73 -44.28 -6.58
N GLY A 540 47.96 -45.19 -5.62
CA GLY A 540 48.72 -44.89 -4.41
C GLY A 540 48.10 -45.30 -3.08
N PHE A 541 48.39 -46.53 -2.64
CA PHE A 541 48.56 -46.98 -1.24
C PHE A 541 47.38 -46.80 -0.26
N GLU A 542 46.63 -47.85 0.05
CA GLU A 542 46.89 -48.94 1.02
C GLU A 542 46.05 -48.79 2.31
N SER A 543 45.08 -49.71 2.46
CA SER A 543 44.58 -50.29 3.72
C SER A 543 43.86 -49.35 4.71
N LEU A 544 42.68 -49.65 5.27
CA LEU A 544 42.23 -50.89 5.89
C LEU A 544 40.69 -51.00 5.88
N SER A 545 40.23 -52.19 5.46
CA SER A 545 39.06 -52.96 5.93
C SER A 545 37.64 -52.35 5.99
N LEU A 546 36.79 -52.89 5.09
CA LEU A 546 35.34 -53.19 5.17
C LEU A 546 34.93 -53.95 6.47
N PRO A 547 33.62 -54.28 6.73
CA PRO A 547 32.38 -54.03 5.95
C PRO A 547 31.18 -53.52 6.78
N LEU A 548 30.09 -53.10 6.11
CA LEU A 548 28.75 -53.70 6.27
C LEU A 548 27.71 -52.97 5.41
N ASP A 549 27.08 -53.76 4.53
CA ASP A 549 25.81 -53.48 3.86
C ASP A 549 24.71 -53.02 4.82
N VAL A 550 23.79 -52.16 4.36
CA VAL A 550 22.33 -52.46 4.28
C VAL A 550 21.61 -51.33 3.52
N LYS A 551 20.66 -51.76 2.69
CA LYS A 551 19.78 -51.02 1.78
C LYS A 551 18.85 -49.99 2.45
N CYS A 552 18.41 -49.05 1.61
CA CYS A 552 17.24 -48.18 1.78
C CYS A 552 15.97 -48.92 2.24
N GLU A 553 15.28 -48.35 3.23
CA GLU A 553 13.85 -48.59 3.47
C GLU A 553 13.11 -47.26 3.62
N ASN A 554 12.01 -47.16 2.86
CA ASN A 554 10.99 -46.12 2.88
C ASN A 554 10.43 -45.89 4.29
N HIS A 555 10.27 -44.63 4.72
CA HIS A 555 9.45 -44.32 5.90
C HIS A 555 8.52 -43.13 5.70
N LYS A 556 7.27 -43.46 5.34
CA LYS A 556 6.08 -42.85 5.95
C LYS A 556 6.23 -42.93 7.48
N ARG A 557 6.36 -41.80 8.19
CA ARG A 557 5.97 -41.61 9.60
C ARG A 557 6.25 -40.18 10.05
N GLN A 558 5.32 -39.27 9.80
CA GLN A 558 5.03 -38.11 10.68
C GLN A 558 3.56 -37.72 10.51
N GLN A 559 2.67 -38.65 10.88
CA GLN A 559 1.31 -38.35 11.34
C GLN A 559 1.29 -38.73 12.82
N GLN A 560 0.63 -37.90 13.64
CA GLN A 560 0.45 -37.98 15.10
C GLN A 560 1.54 -37.28 15.95
N ARG A 561 1.44 -35.96 16.06
CA ARG A 561 1.66 -35.23 17.32
C ARG A 561 1.11 -33.80 17.24
N CYS A 562 -0.21 -33.67 17.31
CA CYS A 562 -0.93 -32.43 17.71
C CYS A 562 -2.42 -32.75 17.96
N ILE A 563 -2.71 -33.80 18.73
CA ILE A 563 -3.96 -33.92 19.49
C ILE A 563 -3.56 -34.46 20.86
N GLY A 564 -3.94 -33.75 21.92
CA GLY A 564 -3.90 -34.24 23.29
C GLY A 564 -2.81 -33.61 24.15
N ASN A 565 -3.16 -32.50 24.81
CA ASN A 565 -2.46 -32.05 26.00
C ASN A 565 -3.49 -31.78 27.09
N THR A 566 -3.99 -32.84 27.73
CA THR A 566 -4.60 -32.80 29.06
C THR A 566 -4.53 -34.20 29.69
N SER A 567 -3.59 -34.39 30.61
CA SER A 567 -3.66 -35.41 31.66
C SER A 567 -2.97 -34.81 32.89
N ASN A 568 -3.75 -34.39 33.87
CA ASN A 568 -4.15 -35.17 35.06
C ASN A 568 -3.22 -34.87 36.24
N THR A 569 -3.70 -34.01 37.13
CA THR A 569 -3.42 -34.06 38.56
C THR A 569 -4.28 -35.15 39.20
N LEU A 570 -3.60 -36.00 39.97
CA LEU A 570 -4.13 -37.09 40.78
C LEU A 570 -5.10 -36.62 41.88
N SER A 571 -6.18 -37.36 42.09
CA SER A 571 -6.67 -37.73 43.43
C SER A 571 -7.70 -38.87 43.33
N GLU A 572 -7.25 -40.06 43.75
CA GLU A 572 -7.93 -41.07 44.59
C GLU A 572 -9.47 -41.23 44.57
N GLY A 573 -9.91 -42.49 44.47
CA GLY A 573 -11.00 -42.99 45.33
C GLY A 573 -12.13 -43.81 44.68
N CYS A 574 -12.20 -45.08 45.10
CA CYS A 574 -13.37 -45.96 45.16
C CYS A 574 -13.92 -46.66 43.89
N SER A 575 -13.48 -47.92 43.76
CA SER A 575 -14.29 -49.14 43.58
C SER A 575 -15.82 -49.04 43.56
N SER A 576 -16.47 -49.70 42.59
CA SER A 576 -17.31 -50.90 42.82
C SER A 576 -18.13 -51.32 41.58
N GLN A 577 -18.15 -52.64 41.35
CA GLN A 577 -19.22 -53.48 40.76
C GLN A 577 -19.55 -53.24 39.27
N SER A 578 -19.90 -54.20 38.41
CA SER A 578 -20.22 -55.66 38.38
C SER A 578 -20.65 -55.85 36.91
N GLU A 579 -20.44 -56.92 36.15
CA GLU A 579 -20.13 -58.34 36.30
C GLU A 579 -19.62 -58.79 34.92
#